data_AF-A0A3N5H7I6-F1
#
_entry.id   AF-A0A3N5H7I6-F1
#
_cell.length_a   1.000
_cell.length_b   1.000
_cell.length_c   1.000
_cell.angle_alpha   90.00
_cell.angle_beta   90.00
_cell.angle_gamma   90.00
#
_symmetry.space_group_name_H-M   'P 1'
#
loop_
_entity.id
_entity.type
_entity.pdbx_description
1 polymer ?
#
loop_
_entity_poly.entity_id
_entity_poly.type
_entity_poly.pdbx_seq_one_letter_code
_entity_poly.pdbx_strand_id
1 'polypeptide(L)'
;MAVAMEDWSRTAFEPGGGDATLFYLVFGELGPVRLPPTPAGLSLTVHPQGEAVWVDPLVAASADANDSRPQLAAVVRGAPDFALLRGRRTDPPDLGHLRDAESVLAALLDAGAAAVLDVEARRWWTPDAFRREVLTGLRPAVRAHVSVRARHGLVETRGLRKFGRPDLRFHGVPPAEEPEALRPCWSLVERLARGARPGPGFSAGQLLLQPSGGAGHPALEAEWPTPPLPRIRNA
;
A
#
# COMPACT_ATOMS: atom_id res chain seq x y z
N MET A 1 -10.76 -32.60 -1.14
CA MET A 1 -10.56 -31.95 0.18
C MET A 1 -10.92 -30.49 0.01
N ALA A 2 -11.93 -30.00 0.73
CA ALA A 2 -12.27 -28.57 0.70
C ALA A 2 -11.13 -27.80 1.38
N VAL A 3 -10.42 -26.97 0.63
CA VAL A 3 -9.49 -25.99 1.21
C VAL A 3 -10.39 -25.05 2.02
N ALA A 4 -10.23 -25.04 3.35
CA ALA A 4 -10.94 -24.09 4.19
C ALA A 4 -10.59 -22.69 3.69
N MET A 5 -11.56 -21.99 3.09
CA MET A 5 -11.39 -20.61 2.71
C MET A 5 -11.02 -19.83 3.97
N GLU A 6 -9.83 -19.26 3.95
CA GLU A 6 -9.33 -18.51 5.08
C GLU A 6 -10.19 -17.27 5.33
N ASP A 7 -10.31 -16.88 6.59
CA ASP A 7 -11.16 -15.77 6.97
C ASP A 7 -10.48 -14.42 6.67
N TRP A 8 -10.90 -13.80 5.57
CA TRP A 8 -10.52 -12.44 5.17
C TRP A 8 -11.52 -11.39 5.73
N SER A 9 -12.44 -11.79 6.62
CA SER A 9 -13.34 -10.85 7.27
C SER A 9 -12.58 -9.90 8.19
N ARG A 10 -13.14 -8.71 8.37
CA ARG A 10 -12.66 -7.74 9.34
C ARG A 10 -13.48 -7.92 10.61
N THR A 11 -12.99 -8.74 11.52
CA THR A 11 -13.75 -9.22 12.69
C THR A 11 -14.22 -8.11 13.64
N ALA A 12 -13.63 -6.92 13.57
CA ALA A 12 -14.03 -5.74 14.33
C ALA A 12 -14.65 -4.65 13.44
N PHE A 13 -15.18 -5.02 12.26
CA PHE A 13 -15.72 -4.06 11.29
C PHE A 13 -16.90 -3.27 11.85
N GLU A 14 -16.71 -1.96 11.84
CA GLU A 14 -17.78 -0.99 12.04
C GLU A 14 -17.88 -0.09 10.81
N PRO A 15 -19.10 0.10 10.23
CA PRO A 15 -19.30 0.96 9.07
C PRO A 15 -18.90 2.40 9.31
N GLY A 16 -18.50 3.08 8.23
CA GLY A 16 -18.15 4.48 8.15
C GLY A 16 -16.65 4.74 8.30
N GLY A 17 -15.83 3.84 7.75
CA GLY A 17 -14.50 4.19 7.26
C GLY A 17 -14.53 4.86 5.88
N GLY A 18 -13.38 4.91 5.23
CA GLY A 18 -13.23 5.43 3.86
C GLY A 18 -13.15 4.33 2.81
N ASP A 19 -13.00 4.72 1.55
CA ASP A 19 -12.74 3.75 0.48
C ASP A 19 -11.36 3.11 0.65
N ALA A 20 -11.34 1.78 0.54
CA ALA A 20 -10.10 1.05 0.37
C ALA A 20 -9.57 1.27 -1.05
N THR A 21 -8.31 1.70 -1.17
CA THR A 21 -7.63 1.86 -2.47
C THR A 21 -6.41 0.98 -2.54
N LEU A 22 -6.12 0.44 -3.72
CA LEU A 22 -4.93 -0.33 -4.02
C LEU A 22 -4.20 0.33 -5.18
N PHE A 23 -2.87 0.41 -5.07
CA PHE A 23 -2.02 0.93 -6.12
C PHE A 23 -0.65 0.25 -6.00
N TYR A 24 -0.38 -0.64 -6.97
CA TYR A 24 0.91 -1.29 -7.13
C TYR A 24 1.49 -1.00 -8.50
N LEU A 25 2.82 -0.84 -8.54
CA LEU A 25 3.61 -0.91 -9.76
C LEU A 25 4.43 -2.20 -9.73
N VAL A 26 4.50 -2.89 -10.87
CA VAL A 26 5.18 -4.17 -10.99
C VAL A 26 6.12 -4.09 -12.20
N PHE A 27 7.39 -4.42 -12.05
CA PHE A 27 8.40 -4.23 -13.08
C PHE A 27 8.98 -5.57 -13.51
N GLY A 28 9.11 -5.81 -14.81
CA GLY A 28 9.74 -7.02 -15.36
C GLY A 28 9.49 -7.21 -16.85
N GLU A 29 9.60 -8.46 -17.31
CA GLU A 29 9.24 -8.87 -18.67
C GLU A 29 7.76 -9.29 -18.69
N LEU A 30 6.86 -8.36 -19.03
CA LEU A 30 5.40 -8.55 -18.83
C LEU A 30 4.61 -8.52 -20.14
N GLY A 31 5.13 -7.91 -21.21
CA GLY A 31 4.49 -7.80 -22.51
C GLY A 31 3.97 -9.10 -23.12
N PRO A 32 4.68 -10.26 -23.05
CA PRO A 32 4.21 -11.51 -23.64
C PRO A 32 3.26 -12.32 -22.75
N VAL A 33 2.96 -11.86 -21.53
CA VAL A 33 2.28 -12.68 -20.51
C VAL A 33 0.77 -12.68 -20.71
N ARG A 34 0.17 -13.88 -20.82
CA ARG A 34 -1.28 -14.05 -20.67
C ARG A 34 -1.66 -14.18 -19.21
N LEU A 35 -2.15 -13.10 -18.63
CA LEU A 35 -2.67 -13.09 -17.26
C LEU A 35 -4.13 -13.58 -17.23
N PRO A 36 -4.56 -14.19 -16.11
CA PRO A 36 -5.97 -14.51 -15.91
C PRO A 36 -6.82 -13.23 -15.94
N PRO A 37 -8.14 -13.33 -16.16
CA PRO A 37 -9.04 -12.19 -16.10
C PRO A 37 -8.87 -11.43 -14.78
N THR A 38 -8.71 -10.11 -14.88
CA THR A 38 -8.58 -9.24 -13.71
C THR A 38 -9.84 -9.33 -12.84
N PRO A 39 -9.71 -9.62 -11.53
CA PRO A 39 -10.85 -9.68 -10.62
C PRO A 39 -11.68 -8.39 -10.61
N ALA A 40 -12.97 -8.52 -10.30
CA ALA A 40 -13.89 -7.39 -10.24
C ALA A 40 -13.42 -6.33 -9.23
N GLY A 41 -13.49 -5.05 -9.60
CA GLY A 41 -13.02 -3.93 -8.78
C GLY A 41 -11.51 -3.69 -8.84
N LEU A 42 -10.77 -4.53 -9.59
CA LEU A 42 -9.38 -4.29 -9.95
C LEU A 42 -9.25 -3.92 -11.43
N SER A 43 -8.19 -3.19 -11.75
CA SER A 43 -7.76 -2.89 -13.11
C SER A 43 -6.26 -3.15 -13.22
N LEU A 44 -5.86 -3.77 -14.32
CA LEU A 44 -4.49 -4.09 -14.62
C LEU A 44 -4.17 -3.60 -16.02
N THR A 45 -3.13 -2.79 -16.14
CA THR A 45 -2.58 -2.37 -17.44
C THR A 45 -1.09 -2.63 -17.46
N VAL A 46 -0.56 -2.99 -18.62
CA VAL A 46 0.87 -3.25 -18.84
C VAL A 46 1.36 -2.26 -19.89
N HIS A 47 2.50 -1.66 -19.63
CA HIS A 47 3.11 -0.63 -20.48
C HIS A 47 4.61 -0.92 -20.63
N PRO A 48 5.19 -0.68 -21.81
CA PRO A 48 6.62 -0.59 -21.97
C PRO A 48 7.23 0.49 -21.05
N GLN A 49 8.44 0.24 -20.55
CA GLN A 49 9.17 1.23 -19.79
C GLN A 49 9.47 2.45 -20.66
N GLY A 50 9.30 3.65 -20.11
CA GLY A 50 9.53 4.92 -20.81
C GLY A 50 8.29 5.56 -21.43
N GLU A 51 7.15 4.84 -21.54
CA GLU A 51 5.90 5.44 -22.02
C GLU A 51 5.23 6.34 -20.97
N ALA A 52 5.43 6.06 -19.68
CA ALA A 52 4.79 6.78 -18.59
C ALA A 52 5.79 7.65 -17.80
N VAL A 53 5.85 8.93 -18.16
CA VAL A 53 6.75 9.94 -17.55
C VAL A 53 6.58 10.11 -16.03
N TRP A 54 5.46 9.64 -15.47
CA TRP A 54 5.16 9.75 -14.05
C TRP A 54 5.70 8.63 -13.17
N VAL A 55 6.09 7.50 -13.76
CA VAL A 55 6.57 6.33 -13.02
C VAL A 55 7.89 6.66 -12.33
N ASP A 56 8.82 7.33 -13.02
CA ASP A 56 10.14 7.65 -12.47
C ASP A 56 10.09 8.57 -11.23
N PRO A 57 9.32 9.68 -11.23
CA PRO A 57 9.10 10.47 -10.01
C PRO A 57 8.51 9.66 -8.85
N LEU A 58 7.58 8.74 -9.13
CA LEU A 58 6.93 7.92 -8.11
C LEU A 58 7.90 6.91 -7.49
N VAL A 59 8.70 6.26 -8.35
CA VAL A 59 9.80 5.38 -7.95
C VAL A 59 10.80 6.15 -7.08
N ALA A 60 11.22 7.34 -7.50
CA ALA A 60 12.13 8.19 -6.72
C ALA A 60 11.53 8.59 -5.36
N ALA A 61 10.26 8.97 -5.31
CA ALA A 61 9.58 9.36 -4.07
C ALA A 61 9.34 8.18 -3.09
N SER A 62 9.37 6.95 -3.60
CA SER A 62 9.25 5.73 -2.80
C SER A 62 10.58 5.27 -2.20
N ALA A 63 11.71 5.79 -2.68
CA ALA A 63 13.02 5.49 -2.15
C ALA A 63 13.14 6.08 -0.73
N ASP A 64 13.33 5.21 0.26
CA ASP A 64 13.69 5.67 1.59
C ASP A 64 15.17 6.06 1.57
N ALA A 65 15.50 7.27 2.05
CA ALA A 65 16.89 7.75 2.02
C ALA A 65 17.86 6.82 2.76
N ASN A 66 17.34 6.04 3.72
CA ASN A 66 18.10 5.06 4.50
C ASN A 66 18.03 3.62 3.97
N ASP A 67 17.12 3.31 3.03
CA ASP A 67 16.93 1.96 2.46
C ASP A 67 17.39 1.96 0.99
N SER A 68 18.61 2.46 0.76
CA SER A 68 19.24 2.44 -0.55
C SER A 68 19.57 0.98 -0.88
N ARG A 69 18.63 0.29 -1.53
CA ARG A 69 18.85 -0.99 -2.21
C ARG A 69 19.21 -0.67 -3.66
N PRO A 70 20.49 -0.33 -3.99
CA PRO A 70 20.89 0.02 -5.35
C PRO A 70 20.58 -1.07 -6.36
N GLN A 71 20.54 -2.32 -5.91
CA GLN A 71 20.14 -3.49 -6.71
C GLN A 71 18.71 -3.36 -7.24
N LEU A 72 17.79 -2.84 -6.44
CA LEU A 72 16.37 -2.73 -6.84
C LEU A 72 16.14 -1.59 -7.84
N ALA A 73 16.88 -0.48 -7.68
CA ALA A 73 16.87 0.61 -8.64
C ALA A 73 17.43 0.19 -10.01
N ALA A 74 18.45 -0.67 -10.04
CA ALA A 74 18.98 -1.23 -11.28
C ALA A 74 17.98 -2.18 -11.94
N VAL A 75 17.32 -3.05 -11.16
CA VAL A 75 16.26 -3.95 -11.65
C VAL A 75 15.11 -3.16 -12.28
N VAL A 76 14.60 -2.13 -11.61
CA VAL A 76 13.51 -1.29 -12.12
C VAL A 76 13.89 -0.58 -13.42
N ARG A 77 15.12 -0.04 -13.50
CA ARG A 77 15.62 0.63 -14.72
C ARG A 77 15.88 -0.32 -15.89
N GLY A 78 16.15 -1.59 -15.62
CA GLY A 78 16.44 -2.60 -16.64
C GLY A 78 15.22 -3.41 -17.08
N ALA A 79 14.07 -3.22 -16.44
CA ALA A 79 12.87 -3.97 -16.74
C ALA A 79 12.18 -3.41 -18.00
N PRO A 80 11.96 -4.19 -19.06
CA PRO A 80 11.42 -3.66 -20.31
C PRO A 80 9.97 -3.18 -20.19
N ASP A 81 9.21 -3.72 -19.22
CA ASP A 81 7.81 -3.38 -18.99
C ASP A 81 7.55 -3.05 -17.52
N PHE A 82 6.45 -2.34 -17.29
CA PHE A 82 5.81 -2.27 -15.99
C PHE A 82 4.29 -2.49 -16.09
N ALA A 83 3.71 -3.08 -15.06
CA ALA A 83 2.28 -3.19 -14.89
C ALA A 83 1.77 -2.30 -13.76
N LEU A 84 0.60 -1.72 -13.97
CA LEU A 84 -0.15 -0.91 -13.03
C LEU A 84 -1.37 -1.68 -12.56
N LEU A 85 -1.37 -2.09 -11.29
CA LEU A 85 -2.53 -2.70 -10.64
C LEU A 85 -3.21 -1.67 -9.73
N ARG A 86 -4.46 -1.35 -10.03
CA ARG A 86 -5.28 -0.43 -9.23
C ARG A 86 -6.57 -1.10 -8.77
N GLY A 87 -7.06 -0.69 -7.61
CA GLY A 87 -8.35 -1.15 -7.11
C GLY A 87 -9.00 -0.12 -6.19
N ARG A 88 -10.33 -0.14 -6.12
CA ARG A 88 -11.09 0.65 -5.15
C ARG A 88 -12.30 -0.14 -4.67
N ARG A 89 -12.55 -0.09 -3.36
CA ARG A 89 -13.75 -0.67 -2.75
C ARG A 89 -14.25 0.21 -1.62
N THR A 90 -15.54 0.52 -1.63
CA THR A 90 -16.12 1.40 -0.60
C THR A 90 -16.27 0.68 0.73
N ASP A 91 -15.66 1.27 1.76
CA ASP A 91 -15.59 0.84 3.16
C ASP A 91 -15.86 -0.66 3.38
N PRO A 92 -14.93 -1.53 2.92
CA PRO A 92 -15.24 -2.94 2.80
C PRO A 92 -15.25 -3.64 4.17
N PRO A 93 -16.23 -4.53 4.42
CA PRO A 93 -16.32 -5.33 5.66
C PRO A 93 -15.33 -6.51 5.70
N ASP A 94 -14.63 -6.75 4.60
CA ASP A 94 -13.66 -7.82 4.44
C ASP A 94 -12.47 -7.30 3.60
N LEU A 95 -11.44 -8.14 3.47
CA LEU A 95 -10.20 -7.82 2.74
C LEU A 95 -10.09 -8.56 1.41
N GLY A 96 -11.22 -9.00 0.84
CA GLY A 96 -11.25 -9.74 -0.43
C GLY A 96 -10.58 -9.00 -1.60
N HIS A 97 -10.73 -7.68 -1.68
CA HIS A 97 -10.04 -6.87 -2.70
C HIS A 97 -8.52 -6.95 -2.58
N LEU A 98 -7.99 -7.06 -1.36
CA LEU A 98 -6.56 -7.20 -1.11
C LEU A 98 -6.08 -8.61 -1.49
N ARG A 99 -6.82 -9.65 -1.12
CA ARG A 99 -6.55 -11.04 -1.53
C ARG A 99 -6.53 -11.21 -3.05
N ASP A 100 -7.53 -10.62 -3.71
CA ASP A 100 -7.66 -10.72 -5.16
C ASP A 100 -6.50 -9.98 -5.84
N ALA A 101 -6.06 -8.84 -5.29
CA ALA A 101 -4.87 -8.14 -5.77
C ALA A 101 -3.58 -8.93 -5.52
N GLU A 102 -3.42 -9.57 -4.35
CA GLU A 102 -2.29 -10.46 -4.06
C GLU A 102 -2.21 -11.62 -5.06
N SER A 103 -3.36 -12.15 -5.49
CA SER A 103 -3.42 -13.22 -6.49
C SER A 103 -2.94 -12.74 -7.88
N VAL A 104 -3.31 -11.51 -8.26
CA VAL A 104 -2.82 -10.88 -9.50
C VAL A 104 -1.31 -10.60 -9.41
N LEU A 105 -0.84 -10.08 -8.28
CA LEU A 105 0.59 -9.83 -8.05
C LEU A 105 1.39 -11.13 -8.08
N ALA A 106 0.88 -12.22 -7.50
CA ALA A 106 1.48 -13.53 -7.58
C ALA A 106 1.62 -14.00 -9.04
N ALA A 107 0.56 -13.87 -9.84
CA ALA A 107 0.59 -14.23 -11.26
C ALA A 107 1.61 -13.41 -12.05
N LEU A 108 1.75 -12.11 -11.76
CA LEU A 108 2.79 -11.26 -12.38
C LEU A 108 4.21 -11.69 -11.96
N LEU A 109 4.41 -12.02 -10.69
CA LEU A 109 5.69 -12.51 -10.16
C LEU A 109 6.08 -13.87 -10.76
N ASP A 110 5.12 -14.75 -10.99
CA ASP A 110 5.34 -16.05 -11.64
C ASP A 110 5.62 -15.89 -13.15
N ALA A 111 5.15 -14.79 -13.73
CA ALA A 111 5.32 -14.50 -15.15
C ALA A 111 6.59 -13.70 -15.50
N GLY A 112 7.44 -13.39 -14.53
CA GLY A 112 8.72 -12.71 -14.77
C GLY A 112 8.82 -11.29 -14.20
N ALA A 113 7.88 -10.84 -13.37
CA ALA A 113 8.09 -9.62 -12.61
C ALA A 113 9.26 -9.76 -11.63
N ALA A 114 10.17 -8.79 -11.67
CA ALA A 114 11.40 -8.75 -10.89
C ALA A 114 11.30 -7.81 -9.67
N ALA A 115 10.33 -6.89 -9.64
CA ALA A 115 10.09 -6.02 -8.49
C ALA A 115 8.62 -5.59 -8.40
N VAL A 116 8.14 -5.36 -7.16
CA VAL A 116 6.83 -4.75 -6.90
C VAL A 116 7.02 -3.55 -5.98
N LEU A 117 6.44 -2.41 -6.35
CA LEU A 117 6.24 -1.25 -5.49
C LEU A 117 4.80 -1.20 -5.03
N ASP A 118 4.60 -1.33 -3.73
CA ASP A 118 3.38 -0.93 -3.04
C ASP A 118 3.42 0.58 -2.81
N VAL A 119 2.65 1.33 -3.61
CA VAL A 119 2.68 2.80 -3.61
C VAL A 119 2.08 3.35 -2.32
N GLU A 120 0.99 2.73 -1.85
CA GLU A 120 0.27 3.17 -0.65
C GLU A 120 1.14 2.98 0.60
N ALA A 121 1.84 1.85 0.73
CA ALA A 121 2.76 1.60 1.84
C ALA A 121 4.16 2.20 1.63
N ARG A 122 4.47 2.65 0.40
CA ARG A 122 5.83 3.03 -0.06
C ARG A 122 6.85 1.94 0.26
N ARG A 123 6.54 0.72 -0.16
CA ARG A 123 7.35 -0.47 0.11
C ARG A 123 7.72 -1.19 -1.16
N TRP A 124 9.00 -1.52 -1.26
CA TRP A 124 9.54 -2.35 -2.34
C TRP A 124 9.64 -3.81 -1.94
N TRP A 125 9.31 -4.66 -2.90
CA TRP A 125 9.37 -6.09 -2.78
C TRP A 125 10.19 -6.70 -3.90
N THR A 126 11.09 -7.61 -3.52
CA THR A 126 11.59 -8.63 -4.45
C THR A 126 10.58 -9.78 -4.51
N PRO A 127 10.60 -10.60 -5.56
CA PRO A 127 9.71 -11.76 -5.67
C PRO A 127 9.78 -12.68 -4.46
N ASP A 128 10.99 -12.98 -3.97
CA ASP A 128 11.20 -13.87 -2.82
C ASP A 128 10.66 -13.27 -1.52
N ALA A 129 10.89 -11.98 -1.29
CA ALA A 129 10.36 -11.30 -0.10
C ALA A 129 8.83 -11.23 -0.14
N PHE A 130 8.24 -10.93 -1.30
CA PHE A 130 6.79 -10.89 -1.47
C PHE A 130 6.17 -12.26 -1.18
N ARG A 131 6.71 -13.33 -1.75
CA ARG A 131 6.21 -14.70 -1.51
C ARG A 131 6.27 -15.08 -0.04
N ARG A 132 7.40 -14.77 0.62
CA ARG A 132 7.62 -15.11 2.03
C ARG A 132 6.79 -14.27 3.02
N GLU A 133 6.51 -13.01 2.71
CA GLU A 133 5.93 -12.08 3.69
C GLU A 133 4.48 -11.71 3.39
N VAL A 134 4.07 -11.74 2.13
CA VAL A 134 2.70 -11.42 1.68
C VAL A 134 1.92 -12.69 1.40
N LEU A 135 2.46 -13.57 0.55
CA LEU A 135 1.71 -14.76 0.07
C LEU A 135 1.77 -15.95 1.04
N THR A 136 2.52 -15.83 2.14
CA THR A 136 2.69 -16.93 3.09
C THR A 136 1.45 -17.10 3.94
N GLY A 137 0.92 -18.33 3.92
CA GLY A 137 -0.17 -18.74 4.78
C GLY A 137 -1.56 -18.28 4.33
N LEU A 138 -1.71 -17.56 3.20
CA LEU A 138 -2.99 -17.11 2.62
C LEU A 138 -3.90 -16.25 3.54
N ARG A 139 -3.32 -15.66 4.59
CA ARG A 139 -3.98 -14.76 5.56
C ARG A 139 -3.66 -13.29 5.23
N PRO A 140 -4.51 -12.33 5.62
CA PRO A 140 -4.16 -10.91 5.50
C PRO A 140 -2.90 -10.54 6.32
N ALA A 141 -1.77 -10.34 5.62
CA ALA A 141 -0.50 -9.96 6.23
C ALA A 141 -0.42 -8.44 6.48
N VAL A 142 -1.11 -7.93 7.50
CA VAL A 142 -1.21 -6.48 7.79
C VAL A 142 0.16 -5.78 7.82
N ARG A 143 1.16 -6.40 8.42
CA ARG A 143 2.53 -5.85 8.52
C ARG A 143 3.30 -5.82 7.20
N ALA A 144 2.91 -6.65 6.24
CA ALA A 144 3.43 -6.58 4.89
C ALA A 144 2.81 -5.37 4.15
N HIS A 145 1.54 -5.07 4.44
CA HIS A 145 0.77 -4.06 3.72
C HIS A 145 0.82 -2.65 4.31
N VAL A 146 1.37 -2.48 5.51
CA VAL A 146 1.51 -1.18 6.17
C VAL A 146 2.98 -0.94 6.47
N SER A 147 3.47 0.28 6.25
CA SER A 147 4.77 0.72 6.79
C SER A 147 4.56 1.62 8.00
N VAL A 148 5.48 1.53 8.96
CA VAL A 148 5.54 2.44 10.10
C VAL A 148 6.97 2.95 10.15
N ARG A 149 7.13 4.27 10.14
CA ARG A 149 8.42 4.94 10.12
C ARG A 149 8.49 5.90 11.29
N ALA A 150 9.63 5.94 11.97
CA ALA A 150 9.95 6.93 13.00
C ALA A 150 11.14 7.75 12.53
N ARG A 151 11.02 9.08 12.56
CA ARG A 151 12.10 10.00 12.20
C ARG A 151 11.85 11.40 12.75
N HIS A 152 12.86 11.96 13.41
CA HIS A 152 12.90 13.36 13.86
C HIS A 152 11.66 13.77 14.69
N GLY A 153 11.23 12.90 15.59
CA GLY A 153 10.09 13.06 16.48
C GLY A 153 8.72 12.90 15.82
N LEU A 154 8.67 12.35 14.61
CA LEU A 154 7.46 11.93 13.93
C LEU A 154 7.45 10.41 13.77
N VAL A 155 6.39 9.76 14.24
CA VAL A 155 6.06 8.37 13.84
C VAL A 155 4.87 8.42 12.90
N GLU A 156 5.00 7.90 11.69
CA GLU A 156 3.90 7.85 10.72
C GLU A 156 3.67 6.44 10.17
N THR A 157 2.41 6.13 9.87
CA THR A 157 2.03 4.92 9.12
C THR A 157 1.79 5.26 7.66
N ARG A 158 1.96 4.29 6.76
CA ARG A 158 1.49 4.35 5.38
C ARG A 158 0.86 3.03 4.96
N GLY A 159 -0.19 3.09 4.16
CA GLY A 159 -0.85 1.91 3.60
C GLY A 159 -2.14 1.49 4.31
N LEU A 160 -2.56 2.20 5.38
CA LEU A 160 -3.86 1.94 6.02
C LEU A 160 -5.04 2.23 5.08
N ARG A 161 -4.81 3.05 4.06
CA ARG A 161 -5.79 3.32 3.00
C ARG A 161 -6.22 2.06 2.26
N LYS A 162 -5.38 1.02 2.16
CA LYS A 162 -5.76 -0.29 1.58
C LYS A 162 -6.83 -1.03 2.39
N PHE A 163 -7.03 -0.61 3.64
CA PHE A 163 -8.03 -1.13 4.58
C PHE A 163 -9.21 -0.16 4.76
N GLY A 164 -9.29 0.91 3.97
CA GLY A 164 -10.32 1.96 4.14
C GLY A 164 -10.19 2.70 5.48
N ARG A 165 -8.97 2.87 5.98
CA ARG A 165 -8.66 3.58 7.22
C ARG A 165 -7.60 4.66 6.97
N PRO A 166 -7.61 5.77 7.74
CA PRO A 166 -6.62 6.82 7.58
C PRO A 166 -5.25 6.33 8.08
N ASP A 167 -4.19 6.80 7.43
CA ASP A 167 -2.85 6.73 7.98
C ASP A 167 -2.74 7.57 9.27
N LEU A 168 -1.86 7.15 10.17
CA LEU A 168 -1.66 7.76 11.49
C LEU A 168 -0.36 8.55 11.54
N ARG A 169 -0.35 9.62 12.34
CA ARG A 169 0.83 10.42 12.64
C ARG A 169 0.89 10.74 14.13
N PHE A 170 2.04 10.50 14.73
CA PHE A 170 2.35 10.78 16.12
C PHE A 170 3.47 11.81 16.12
N HIS A 171 3.18 13.01 16.60
CA HIS A 171 4.12 14.12 16.64
C HIS A 171 4.72 14.26 18.04
N GLY A 172 5.90 14.87 18.12
CA GLY A 172 6.54 15.21 19.40
C GLY A 172 7.07 13.99 20.15
N VAL A 173 7.32 12.88 19.45
CA VAL A 173 7.94 11.69 20.05
C VAL A 173 9.41 12.03 20.34
N PRO A 174 9.91 11.90 21.57
CA PRO A 174 11.33 12.10 21.83
C PRO A 174 12.17 11.15 20.96
N PRO A 175 13.27 11.60 20.32
CA PRO A 175 14.06 10.73 19.44
C PRO A 175 14.56 9.44 20.10
N ALA A 176 14.84 9.49 21.41
CA ALA A 176 15.23 8.31 22.20
C ALA A 176 14.09 7.28 22.39
N GLU A 177 12.83 7.72 22.27
CA GLU A 177 11.63 6.92 22.47
C GLU A 177 10.97 6.48 21.15
N GLU A 178 11.46 6.97 20.00
CA GLU A 178 10.97 6.61 18.67
C GLU A 178 10.85 5.09 18.45
N PRO A 179 11.85 4.24 18.81
CA PRO A 179 11.73 2.79 18.68
C PRO A 179 10.61 2.20 19.54
N GLU A 180 10.40 2.73 20.74
CA GLU A 180 9.37 2.24 21.66
C GLU A 180 7.97 2.64 21.22
N ALA A 181 7.83 3.84 20.64
CA ALA A 181 6.59 4.37 20.09
C ALA A 181 6.04 3.54 18.91
N LEU A 182 6.86 2.75 18.23
CA LEU A 182 6.42 1.83 17.17
C LEU A 182 5.43 0.77 17.68
N ARG A 183 5.59 0.30 18.93
CA ARG A 183 4.77 -0.77 19.50
C ARG A 183 3.29 -0.38 19.65
N PRO A 184 2.92 0.71 20.35
CA PRO A 184 1.53 1.16 20.40
C PRO A 184 0.99 1.57 19.03
N CYS A 185 1.84 2.10 18.13
CA CYS A 185 1.46 2.41 16.75
C CYS A 185 1.00 1.16 16.00
N TRP A 186 1.78 0.08 16.03
CA TRP A 186 1.41 -1.19 15.41
C TRP A 186 0.13 -1.80 16.00
N SER A 187 -0.08 -1.69 17.30
CA SER A 187 -1.33 -2.12 17.94
C SER A 187 -2.56 -1.37 17.39
N LEU A 188 -2.41 -0.07 17.06
CA LEU A 188 -3.47 0.71 16.43
C LEU A 188 -3.69 0.32 14.97
N VAL A 189 -2.61 0.13 14.21
CA VAL A 189 -2.67 -0.37 12.83
C VAL A 189 -3.45 -1.68 12.75
N GLU A 190 -3.16 -2.65 13.62
CA GLU A 190 -3.84 -3.95 13.63
C GLU A 190 -5.34 -3.82 13.94
N ARG A 191 -5.72 -2.95 14.89
CA ARG A 191 -7.14 -2.68 15.20
C ARG A 191 -7.88 -2.06 14.02
N LEU A 192 -7.28 -1.06 13.38
CA LEU A 192 -7.87 -0.39 12.21
C LEU A 192 -7.98 -1.33 11.01
N ALA A 193 -6.95 -2.13 10.74
CA ALA A 193 -6.97 -3.13 9.68
C ALA A 193 -8.11 -4.14 9.87
N ARG A 194 -8.35 -4.59 11.11
CA ARG A 194 -9.49 -5.45 11.50
C ARG A 194 -10.85 -4.76 11.48
N GLY A 195 -10.91 -3.47 11.13
CA GLY A 195 -12.17 -2.77 10.91
C GLY A 195 -12.67 -1.92 12.07
N ALA A 196 -11.96 -1.88 13.21
CA ALA A 196 -12.36 -1.08 14.35
C ALA A 196 -12.50 0.40 13.95
N ARG A 197 -13.51 1.07 14.50
CA ARG A 197 -13.58 2.52 14.45
C ARG A 197 -12.75 3.13 15.57
N PRO A 198 -12.08 4.26 15.31
CA PRO A 198 -11.58 5.08 16.40
C PRO A 198 -12.78 5.63 17.19
N GLY A 199 -13.00 5.13 18.40
CA GLY A 199 -14.13 5.50 19.26
C GLY A 199 -14.05 6.93 19.82
N PRO A 200 -15.04 7.39 20.61
CA PRO A 200 -15.09 8.75 21.17
C PRO A 200 -13.96 9.09 22.16
N GLY A 201 -13.19 8.10 22.64
CA GLY A 201 -11.93 8.28 23.38
C GLY A 201 -10.67 8.29 22.49
N PHE A 202 -10.84 8.09 21.19
CA PHE A 202 -9.85 8.39 20.15
C PHE A 202 -10.02 9.86 19.72
N SER A 203 -10.08 10.74 20.72
CA SER A 203 -10.04 12.18 20.50
C SER A 203 -8.63 12.57 20.07
N ALA A 204 -8.55 13.47 19.10
CA ALA A 204 -7.32 14.02 18.56
C ALA A 204 -6.54 14.93 19.56
N GLY A 205 -6.46 14.54 20.82
CA GLY A 205 -5.73 15.24 21.88
C GLY A 205 -5.38 14.23 22.97
N GLN A 206 -4.13 13.84 23.21
CA GLN A 206 -2.82 14.44 22.91
C GLN A 206 -2.15 13.89 21.64
N LEU A 207 -2.91 13.15 20.84
CA LEU A 207 -2.45 12.54 19.59
C LEU A 207 -3.19 13.23 18.45
N LEU A 208 -2.54 14.21 17.82
CA LEU A 208 -3.10 14.91 16.68
C LEU A 208 -3.09 13.96 15.47
N LEU A 209 -4.17 13.17 15.36
CA LEU A 209 -4.49 12.39 14.18
C LEU A 209 -4.90 13.37 13.09
N GLN A 210 -3.91 13.93 12.42
CA GLN A 210 -4.18 14.59 11.17
C GLN A 210 -4.40 13.51 10.12
N PRO A 211 -5.55 13.50 9.41
CA PRO A 211 -5.58 12.91 8.09
C PRO A 211 -4.36 13.46 7.36
N SER A 212 -3.63 12.64 6.59
CA SER A 212 -2.53 13.16 5.80
C SER A 212 -3.06 14.25 4.86
N GLY A 213 -3.05 15.51 5.29
CA GLY A 213 -3.46 16.67 4.51
C GLY A 213 -2.40 17.04 3.46
N GLY A 214 -1.64 16.05 2.99
CA GLY A 214 -0.45 16.18 2.18
C GLY A 214 -0.56 15.37 0.88
N ALA A 215 0.28 15.76 -0.09
CA ALA A 215 0.60 15.13 -1.39
C ALA A 215 -0.06 13.78 -1.73
N GLY A 216 -1.08 13.70 -2.57
CA GLY A 216 -1.23 12.67 -3.58
C GLY A 216 -0.32 13.06 -4.73
N HIS A 217 0.31 12.08 -5.35
CA HIS A 217 1.33 12.31 -6.36
C HIS A 217 0.75 13.11 -7.56
N PRO A 218 1.36 14.21 -8.03
CA PRO A 218 0.80 15.11 -9.06
C PRO A 218 0.46 14.41 -10.38
N ALA A 219 1.03 13.23 -10.66
CA ALA A 219 0.66 12.44 -11.82
C ALA A 219 -0.68 11.69 -11.70
N LEU A 220 -1.19 11.47 -10.48
CA LEU A 220 -2.51 10.90 -10.27
C LEU A 220 -3.63 11.89 -10.64
N GLU A 221 -3.30 13.18 -10.72
CA GLU A 221 -4.23 14.27 -11.06
C GLU A 221 -4.47 14.39 -12.58
N ALA A 222 -3.53 13.91 -13.41
CA ALA A 222 -3.64 13.95 -14.87
C ALA A 222 -4.56 12.87 -15.46
N GLU A 223 -4.81 11.77 -14.73
CA GLU A 223 -5.64 10.65 -15.20
C GLU A 223 -7.08 10.63 -14.62
N TRP A 224 -7.51 11.68 -13.90
CA TRP A 224 -8.78 11.69 -13.14
C TRP A 224 -9.76 12.79 -13.63
N PRO A 225 -10.72 12.49 -14.53
CA PRO A 225 -11.59 13.53 -15.11
C PRO A 225 -12.78 13.98 -14.23
N THR A 226 -13.01 13.42 -13.03
CA THR A 226 -14.19 13.80 -12.22
C THR A 226 -13.96 13.81 -10.68
N PRO A 227 -14.39 14.88 -9.97
CA PRO A 227 -14.19 15.14 -8.52
C PRO A 227 -14.93 14.17 -7.56
N PRO A 228 -14.63 14.17 -6.23
CA PRO A 228 -13.84 15.16 -5.48
C PRO A 228 -12.33 14.88 -5.43
N LEU A 229 -11.54 15.92 -5.73
CA LEU A 229 -10.08 15.93 -5.70
C LEU A 229 -9.56 16.37 -4.32
N PRO A 230 -8.61 15.65 -3.70
CA PRO A 230 -7.93 16.10 -2.49
C PRO A 230 -6.91 17.23 -2.77
N ARG A 231 -6.88 18.27 -1.94
CA ARG A 231 -6.10 19.54 -2.13
C ARG A 231 -4.77 19.55 -1.39
N ILE A 232 -3.70 20.05 -2.02
CA ILE A 232 -2.34 19.97 -1.44
C ILE A 232 -1.40 21.12 -1.88
N ARG A 233 -0.59 21.61 -0.93
CA ARG A 233 0.48 22.61 -1.09
C ARG A 233 1.88 22.00 -1.03
N ASN A 234 2.82 22.58 -1.77
CA ASN A 234 4.27 22.35 -1.71
C ASN A 234 4.89 22.94 -0.42
N ALA A 235 5.99 22.33 0.03
CA ALA A 235 6.97 22.97 0.90
C ALA A 235 7.90 23.84 0.06
#